data_AF-A0A7S0BHX9-F1
#
_entry.id   AF-A0A7S0BHX9-F1
#
_cell.length_a   1.000
_cell.length_b   1.000
_cell.length_c   1.000
_cell.angle_alpha   90.00
_cell.angle_beta   90.00
_cell.angle_gamma   90.00
#
_symmetry.space_group_name_H-M   'P 1'
#
loop_
_entity.id
_entity.type
_entity.pdbx_description
1 polymer ?
#
loop_
_entity_poly.entity_id
_entity_poly.type
_entity_poly.pdbx_seq_one_letter_code
_entity_poly.pdbx_strand_id
1 'polypeptide(L)'
;MESTTMSVATFNVLAPCYRRLDELSAKLPVTEESRLTSGKIRSRPRARESQFRDLWSARCSEMCAFVKADVFDVVCLQEFWFDEGYVSKFSDCFSEDYELFFVQRTGGKADGLVTMLRRGKFNVEHTQKLEFKDVGNRVALLLCVRLADAGSLVIIVNTHLTFPHHEHDL
;
A
#
# COMPACT_ATOMS: atom_id res chain seq x y z
N MET A 1 -5.21 -23.18 -30.30
CA MET A 1 -4.92 -23.02 -28.86
C MET A 1 -5.62 -21.76 -28.42
N GLU A 2 -6.54 -21.83 -27.46
CA GLU A 2 -7.08 -20.60 -26.85
C GLU A 2 -5.94 -19.86 -26.14
N SER A 3 -5.88 -18.55 -26.33
CA SER A 3 -4.91 -17.71 -25.63
C SER A 3 -5.38 -17.55 -24.19
N THR A 4 -4.60 -18.03 -23.22
CA THR A 4 -4.85 -17.73 -21.80
C THR A 4 -4.63 -16.24 -21.55
N THR A 5 -5.67 -15.54 -21.09
CA THR A 5 -5.60 -14.12 -20.74
C THR A 5 -5.46 -13.93 -19.23
N MET A 6 -4.59 -13.00 -18.84
CA MET A 6 -4.40 -12.59 -17.45
C MET A 6 -4.57 -11.08 -17.35
N SER A 7 -5.51 -10.61 -16.52
CA SER A 7 -5.70 -9.19 -16.24
C SER A 7 -4.90 -8.77 -15.00
N VAL A 8 -4.23 -7.63 -15.09
CA VAL A 8 -3.38 -7.11 -14.02
C VAL A 8 -3.75 -5.65 -13.77
N ALA A 9 -3.95 -5.32 -12.51
CA ALA A 9 -4.15 -3.95 -12.04
C ALA A 9 -3.01 -3.54 -11.12
N THR A 10 -2.62 -2.25 -11.18
CA THR A 10 -1.63 -1.68 -10.27
C THR A 10 -2.03 -0.28 -9.85
N PHE A 11 -2.00 0.00 -8.55
CA PHE A 11 -2.43 1.28 -7.99
C PHE A 11 -1.62 1.66 -6.74
N ASN A 12 -1.14 2.90 -6.71
CA ASN A 12 -0.67 3.50 -5.46
C ASN A 12 -1.89 4.02 -4.70
N VAL A 13 -2.11 3.51 -3.50
CA VAL A 13 -3.34 3.76 -2.73
C VAL A 13 -3.21 4.92 -1.74
N LEU A 14 -2.07 5.61 -1.72
CA LEU A 14 -1.73 6.71 -0.82
C LEU A 14 -2.05 6.37 0.65
N ALA A 15 -1.07 5.88 1.40
CA ALA A 15 -1.28 5.49 2.80
C ALA A 15 -1.92 6.65 3.60
N PRO A 16 -2.89 6.39 4.50
CA PRO A 16 -3.48 7.43 5.35
C PRO A 16 -2.46 8.26 6.14
N CYS A 17 -1.30 7.70 6.47
CA CYS A 17 -0.21 8.43 7.14
C CYS A 17 0.47 9.48 6.24
N TYR A 18 0.31 9.39 4.92
CA TYR A 18 0.83 10.34 3.94
C TYR A 18 -0.22 11.35 3.45
N ARG A 19 -1.50 11.01 3.50
CA ARG A 19 -2.57 11.95 3.12
C ARG A 19 -2.68 13.09 4.14
N ARG A 20 -2.37 14.32 3.70
CA ARG A 20 -2.47 15.55 4.51
C ARG A 20 -3.89 16.09 4.49
N LEU A 21 -4.35 16.59 5.63
CA LEU A 21 -5.64 17.26 5.81
C LEU A 21 -5.37 18.70 6.25
N ASP A 22 -4.94 19.54 5.30
CA ASP A 22 -4.45 20.89 5.60
C ASP A 22 -5.53 21.75 6.28
N GLU A 23 -6.80 21.59 5.89
CA GLU A 23 -7.95 22.26 6.51
C GLU A 23 -8.16 21.90 7.99
N LEU A 24 -7.86 20.65 8.38
CA LEU A 24 -7.97 20.19 9.76
C LEU A 24 -6.73 20.53 10.59
N SER A 25 -5.61 20.83 9.94
CA SER A 25 -4.34 21.16 10.60
C SER A 25 -4.45 22.45 11.45
N ALA A 26 -5.33 23.38 11.05
CA ALA A 26 -5.59 24.60 11.82
C ALA A 26 -6.33 24.36 13.15
N LYS A 27 -6.99 23.20 13.29
CA LYS A 27 -7.80 22.83 14.46
C LYS A 27 -7.04 21.94 15.45
N LEU A 28 -5.83 21.48 15.09
CA LEU A 28 -5.02 20.65 15.99
C LEU A 28 -4.46 21.48 17.15
N PRO A 29 -4.42 20.91 18.37
CA PRO A 29 -3.79 21.55 19.50
C PRO A 29 -2.30 21.78 19.24
N VAL A 30 -1.81 22.97 19.61
CA VAL A 30 -0.38 23.31 19.55
C VAL A 30 0.30 22.65 20.76
N THR A 31 1.13 21.64 20.52
CA THR A 31 1.93 21.00 21.57
C THR A 31 3.02 21.96 22.09
N GLU A 32 3.52 21.75 23.31
CA GLU A 32 4.64 22.55 23.84
C GLU A 32 5.90 22.45 22.96
N GLU A 33 6.16 21.27 22.37
CA GLU A 33 7.23 21.06 21.40
C GLU A 33 7.09 21.92 20.12
N SER A 34 5.86 22.29 19.79
CA SER A 34 5.57 23.17 18.65
C SER A 34 5.81 24.66 18.97
N ARG A 35 6.10 25.00 20.23
CA ARG A 35 6.33 26.36 20.71
C ARG A 35 7.82 26.62 20.90
N LEU A 36 8.28 27.75 20.39
CA LEU A 36 9.58 28.31 20.74
C LEU A 36 9.55 28.82 22.19
N THR A 37 10.72 28.93 22.81
CA THR A 37 10.90 29.58 24.13
C THR A 37 10.37 31.02 24.19
N SER A 38 10.21 31.67 23.03
CA SER A 38 9.60 33.00 22.86
C SER A 38 8.06 33.00 22.72
N GLY A 39 7.41 31.84 22.83
CA GLY A 39 5.96 31.68 22.64
C GLY A 39 5.49 31.63 21.17
N LYS A 40 6.39 31.84 20.19
CA LYS A 40 6.07 31.71 18.75
C LYS A 40 5.93 30.23 18.35
N ILE A 41 4.97 29.92 17.47
CA ILE A 41 4.81 28.57 16.91
C ILE A 41 5.92 28.33 15.88
N ARG A 42 6.71 27.28 16.10
CA ARG A 42 7.84 26.89 15.24
C ARG A 42 7.38 26.23 13.95
N SER A 43 6.37 25.36 14.05
CA SER A 43 5.64 24.76 12.94
C SER A 43 4.33 24.19 13.46
N ARG A 44 3.22 24.35 12.73
CA ARG A 44 1.96 23.69 13.10
C ARG A 44 2.03 22.20 12.74
N PRO A 45 1.55 21.29 13.63
CA PRO A 45 1.39 19.89 13.27
C PRO A 45 0.43 19.78 12.08
N ARG A 46 0.80 18.95 11.09
CA ARG A 46 -0.03 18.69 9.92
C ARG A 46 -0.91 17.50 10.20
N ALA A 47 -2.23 17.71 10.14
CA ALA A 47 -3.20 16.65 10.28
C ALA A 47 -3.02 15.62 9.16
N ARG A 48 -3.03 14.34 9.52
CA ARG A 48 -2.97 13.20 8.62
C ARG A 48 -4.25 12.40 8.73
N GLU A 49 -4.68 11.82 7.62
CA GLU A 49 -5.87 10.98 7.60
C GLU A 49 -5.76 9.80 8.59
N SER A 50 -4.56 9.26 8.81
CA SER A 50 -4.30 8.21 9.81
C SER A 50 -4.75 8.56 11.23
N GLN A 51 -4.93 9.85 11.55
CA GLN A 51 -5.39 10.31 12.86
C GLN A 51 -6.92 10.25 13.02
N PHE A 52 -7.66 9.97 11.95
CA PHE A 52 -9.13 10.04 11.92
C PHE A 52 -9.72 8.74 11.37
N ARG A 53 -10.15 7.86 12.28
CA ARG A 53 -10.69 6.53 11.95
C ARG A 53 -11.78 6.55 10.89
N ASP A 54 -12.75 7.44 11.04
CA ASP A 54 -13.88 7.51 10.13
C ASP A 54 -13.46 7.86 8.70
N LEU A 55 -12.44 8.73 8.55
CA LEU A 55 -11.93 9.16 7.25
C LEU A 55 -11.19 8.04 6.53
N TRP A 56 -10.17 7.44 7.17
CA TRP A 56 -9.42 6.37 6.50
C TRP A 56 -10.28 5.12 6.29
N SER A 57 -11.23 4.85 7.19
CA SER A 57 -12.14 3.70 7.06
C SER A 57 -13.09 3.87 5.88
N ALA A 58 -13.69 5.06 5.72
CA ALA A 58 -14.54 5.36 4.57
C ALA A 58 -13.77 5.24 3.25
N ARG A 59 -12.57 5.84 3.15
CA ARG A 59 -11.74 5.75 1.95
C ARG A 59 -11.27 4.34 1.66
N CYS A 60 -10.96 3.54 2.69
CA CYS A 60 -10.65 2.12 2.52
C CYS A 60 -11.84 1.36 1.90
N SER A 61 -13.07 1.60 2.37
CA SER A 61 -14.27 0.99 1.78
C SER A 61 -14.45 1.38 0.30
N GLU A 62 -14.28 2.66 -0.03
CA GLU A 62 -14.40 3.16 -1.41
C GLU A 62 -13.35 2.53 -2.33
N MET A 63 -12.09 2.46 -1.88
CA MET A 63 -11.01 1.79 -2.61
C MET A 63 -11.33 0.31 -2.82
N CYS A 64 -11.81 -0.40 -1.78
CA CYS A 64 -12.19 -1.80 -1.91
C CYS A 64 -13.32 -1.98 -2.93
N ALA A 65 -14.33 -1.11 -2.90
CA ALA A 65 -15.44 -1.13 -3.86
C ALA A 65 -14.95 -0.86 -5.30
N PHE A 66 -14.03 0.08 -5.47
CA PHE A 66 -13.42 0.38 -6.77
C PHE A 66 -12.65 -0.83 -7.33
N VAL A 67 -11.78 -1.45 -6.52
CA VAL A 67 -11.02 -2.64 -6.95
C VAL A 67 -11.93 -3.84 -7.19
N LYS A 68 -13.08 -3.95 -6.50
CA LYS A 68 -14.08 -5.00 -6.74
C LYS A 68 -14.97 -4.77 -7.96
N ALA A 69 -15.07 -3.53 -8.45
CA ALA A 69 -15.90 -3.23 -9.61
C ALA A 69 -15.42 -3.97 -10.86
N ASP A 70 -14.11 -4.19 -10.96
CA ASP A 70 -13.47 -4.98 -12.00
C ASP A 70 -12.80 -6.23 -11.40
N VAL A 71 -13.09 -7.42 -11.93
CA VAL A 71 -12.46 -8.66 -11.45
C VAL A 71 -11.11 -8.85 -12.14
N PHE A 72 -10.04 -8.42 -11.47
CA PHE A 72 -8.67 -8.63 -11.92
C PHE A 72 -8.12 -9.99 -11.47
N ASP A 73 -7.19 -10.56 -12.23
CA ASP A 73 -6.51 -11.79 -11.80
C ASP A 73 -5.39 -11.50 -10.81
N VAL A 74 -4.69 -10.37 -11.02
CA VAL A 74 -3.61 -9.88 -10.18
C VAL A 74 -3.85 -8.41 -9.85
N VAL A 75 -3.74 -8.03 -8.58
CA VAL A 75 -3.78 -6.63 -8.14
C VAL A 75 -2.53 -6.30 -7.33
N CYS A 76 -1.78 -5.29 -7.76
CA CYS A 76 -0.57 -4.81 -7.10
C CYS A 76 -0.83 -3.43 -6.49
N LEU A 77 -0.82 -3.33 -5.16
CA LEU A 77 -1.00 -2.07 -4.43
C LEU A 77 0.32 -1.57 -3.85
N GLN A 78 0.56 -0.26 -3.98
CA GLN A 78 1.68 0.45 -3.36
C GLN A 78 1.19 1.48 -2.35
N GLU A 79 2.05 1.89 -1.41
CA GLU A 79 1.67 2.73 -0.26
C GLU A 79 0.49 2.16 0.55
N PHE A 80 0.43 0.84 0.67
CA PHE A 80 -0.56 0.18 1.51
C PHE A 80 -0.21 0.39 2.99
N TRP A 81 -1.16 0.79 3.83
CA TRP A 81 -0.90 1.15 5.22
C TRP A 81 -1.01 -0.04 6.17
N PHE A 82 0.08 -0.33 6.88
CA PHE A 82 0.24 -1.45 7.83
C PHE A 82 -0.22 -1.07 9.25
N ASP A 83 -1.38 -0.44 9.35
CA ASP A 83 -2.12 -0.33 10.60
C ASP A 83 -3.04 -1.54 10.76
N GLU A 84 -3.11 -2.13 11.96
CA GLU A 84 -3.88 -3.36 12.20
C GLU A 84 -5.35 -3.23 11.80
N GLY A 85 -5.97 -2.09 12.11
CA GLY A 85 -7.37 -1.83 11.78
C GLY A 85 -7.60 -1.65 10.28
N TYR A 86 -6.65 -1.03 9.58
CA TYR A 86 -6.69 -0.88 8.13
C TYR A 86 -6.48 -2.23 7.42
N VAL A 87 -5.48 -3.02 7.85
CA VAL A 87 -5.17 -4.35 7.32
C VAL A 87 -6.36 -5.29 7.50
N SER A 88 -6.96 -5.32 8.69
CA SER A 88 -8.13 -6.17 8.97
C SER A 88 -9.29 -5.80 8.03
N LYS A 89 -9.67 -4.52 7.99
CA LYS A 89 -10.78 -4.05 7.15
C LYS A 89 -10.56 -4.34 5.66
N PHE A 90 -9.34 -4.16 5.17
CA PHE A 90 -9.00 -4.48 3.80
C PHE A 90 -9.06 -5.98 3.53
N SER A 91 -8.50 -6.79 4.43
CA SER A 91 -8.48 -8.26 4.29
C SER A 91 -9.89 -8.83 4.29
N ASP A 92 -10.77 -8.34 5.16
CA ASP A 92 -12.19 -8.72 5.20
C ASP A 92 -12.90 -8.46 3.86
N CYS A 93 -12.45 -7.46 3.09
CA CYS A 93 -13.01 -7.19 1.78
C CYS A 93 -12.57 -8.23 0.74
N PHE A 94 -11.37 -8.81 0.82
CA PHE A 94 -10.79 -9.55 -0.31
C PHE A 94 -10.42 -11.00 -0.04
N SER A 95 -10.36 -11.44 1.22
CA SER A 95 -9.82 -12.77 1.57
C SER A 95 -10.60 -13.95 1.00
N GLU A 96 -11.89 -13.75 0.69
CA GLU A 96 -12.75 -14.76 0.05
C GLU A 96 -12.41 -14.95 -1.43
N ASP A 97 -12.08 -13.87 -2.14
CA ASP A 97 -11.88 -13.87 -3.60
C ASP A 97 -10.40 -13.94 -4.00
N TYR A 98 -9.51 -13.48 -3.12
CA TYR A 98 -8.07 -13.34 -3.38
C TYR A 98 -7.23 -13.95 -2.25
N GLU A 99 -6.06 -14.46 -2.63
CA GLU A 99 -4.94 -14.68 -1.74
C GLU A 99 -4.12 -13.39 -1.66
N LEU A 100 -3.78 -12.96 -0.43
CA LEU A 100 -3.19 -11.65 -0.17
C LEU A 100 -1.74 -11.80 0.32
N PHE A 101 -0.80 -11.15 -0.36
CA PHE A 101 0.62 -11.18 -0.04
C PHE A 101 1.10 -9.80 0.37
N PHE A 102 1.64 -9.68 1.58
CA PHE A 102 2.00 -8.40 2.20
C PHE A 102 3.52 -8.26 2.41
N VAL A 103 4.05 -7.06 2.15
CA VAL A 103 5.39 -6.66 2.64
C VAL A 103 5.37 -5.21 3.10
N GLN A 104 5.67 -4.99 4.37
CA GLN A 104 5.87 -3.65 4.92
C GLN A 104 7.28 -3.16 4.60
N ARG A 105 7.45 -1.87 4.35
CA ARG A 105 8.77 -1.25 4.25
C ARG A 105 9.48 -1.28 5.60
N THR A 106 10.79 -1.39 5.58
CA THR A 106 11.62 -1.37 6.79
C THR A 106 11.90 0.06 7.27
N GLY A 107 12.71 0.22 8.32
CA GLY A 107 13.10 1.55 8.82
C GLY A 107 11.97 2.34 9.49
N GLY A 108 11.00 1.63 10.10
CA GLY A 108 9.87 2.26 10.82
C GLY A 108 8.81 2.87 9.89
N LYS A 109 8.84 2.56 8.59
CA LYS A 109 7.80 2.98 7.65
C LYS A 109 6.51 2.21 7.93
N ALA A 110 5.39 2.95 7.95
CA ALA A 110 4.07 2.37 8.20
C ALA A 110 3.38 1.89 6.92
N ASP A 111 4.01 2.05 5.76
CA ASP A 111 3.46 1.65 4.47
C ASP A 111 4.24 0.49 3.83
N GLY A 112 3.69 -0.09 2.78
CA GLY A 112 4.36 -1.11 1.98
C GLY A 112 3.53 -1.53 0.78
N LEU A 113 3.60 -2.82 0.44
CA LEU A 113 3.01 -3.38 -0.76
C LEU A 113 2.03 -4.50 -0.40
N VAL A 114 0.99 -4.63 -1.23
CA VAL A 114 0.12 -5.80 -1.27
C VAL A 114 0.05 -6.31 -2.69
N THR A 115 0.20 -7.62 -2.87
CA THR A 115 -0.12 -8.28 -4.13
C THR A 115 -1.26 -9.26 -3.87
N MET A 116 -2.30 -9.18 -4.67
CA MET A 116 -3.50 -10.00 -4.56
C MET A 116 -3.55 -10.93 -5.77
N LEU A 117 -3.72 -12.23 -5.52
CA LEU A 117 -3.90 -13.23 -6.57
C LEU A 117 -5.30 -13.80 -6.48
N ARG A 118 -6.05 -13.78 -7.59
CA ARG A 118 -7.40 -14.34 -7.62
C ARG A 118 -7.35 -15.83 -7.28
N ARG A 119 -8.14 -16.26 -6.30
CA ARG A 119 -8.16 -17.66 -5.87
C ARG A 119 -8.56 -18.58 -7.02
N GLY A 120 -7.91 -19.74 -7.08
CA GLY A 120 -8.16 -20.77 -8.08
C GLY A 120 -7.52 -20.55 -9.44
N LYS A 121 -6.95 -19.37 -9.74
CA LYS A 121 -6.28 -19.11 -11.03
C LYS A 121 -4.77 -19.38 -11.01
N PHE A 122 -4.16 -19.35 -9.84
CA PHE A 122 -2.71 -19.46 -9.68
C PHE A 122 -2.35 -20.52 -8.63
N ASN A 123 -1.26 -21.25 -8.90
CA ASN A 123 -0.52 -22.00 -7.89
C ASN A 123 0.75 -21.23 -7.56
N VAL A 124 0.92 -20.83 -6.29
CA VAL A 124 2.11 -20.07 -5.87
C VAL A 124 3.25 -21.04 -5.59
N GLU A 125 4.33 -20.94 -6.37
CA GLU A 125 5.51 -21.79 -6.22
C GLU A 125 6.56 -21.15 -5.33
N HIS A 126 6.68 -19.82 -5.39
CA HIS A 126 7.66 -19.09 -4.59
C HIS A 126 7.16 -17.69 -4.23
N THR A 127 7.49 -17.24 -3.02
CA THR A 127 7.28 -15.87 -2.57
C THR A 127 8.58 -15.34 -1.98
N GLN A 128 9.03 -14.19 -2.46
CA GLN A 128 10.22 -13.54 -1.97
C GLN A 128 9.95 -12.06 -1.66
N LYS A 129 10.34 -11.64 -0.46
CA LYS A 129 10.37 -10.24 -0.05
C LYS A 129 11.80 -9.74 -0.21
N LEU A 130 11.99 -8.65 -0.95
CA LEU A 130 13.28 -8.03 -1.17
C LEU A 130 13.31 -6.68 -0.48
N GLU A 131 14.43 -6.37 0.16
CA GLU A 131 14.72 -5.06 0.72
C GLU A 131 15.83 -4.42 -0.10
N PHE A 132 15.54 -3.25 -0.68
CA PHE A 132 16.58 -2.42 -1.26
C PHE A 132 17.21 -1.66 -0.09
N LYS A 133 18.44 -2.05 0.28
CA LYS A 133 19.20 -1.50 1.43
C LYS A 133 19.66 -0.07 1.18
N ASP A 134 18.68 0.82 1.06
CA ASP A 134 18.85 2.17 0.60
C ASP A 134 18.16 3.16 1.54
N VAL A 135 18.34 4.46 1.30
CA VAL A 135 17.77 5.53 2.16
C VAL A 135 16.23 5.52 2.22
N GLY A 136 15.59 4.95 1.20
CA GLY A 136 14.15 4.85 1.09
C GLY A 136 13.57 3.67 1.85
N ASN A 137 14.38 2.71 2.32
CA ASN A 137 13.90 1.43 2.87
C ASN A 137 12.86 0.79 1.93
N ARG A 138 13.15 0.83 0.63
CA ARG A 138 12.25 0.33 -0.41
C ARG A 138 12.19 -1.19 -0.33
N VAL A 139 11.07 -1.75 -0.77
CA VAL A 139 10.86 -3.20 -0.82
C VAL A 139 10.31 -3.61 -2.18
N ALA A 140 10.50 -4.87 -2.53
CA ALA A 140 9.77 -5.53 -3.60
C ALA A 140 9.16 -6.84 -3.09
N LEU A 141 8.00 -7.18 -3.65
CA LEU A 141 7.33 -8.44 -3.43
C LEU A 141 7.31 -9.22 -4.74
N LEU A 142 8.02 -10.34 -4.76
CA LEU A 142 8.12 -11.22 -5.90
C LEU A 142 7.31 -12.48 -5.64
N LEU A 143 6.42 -12.82 -6.56
CA LEU A 143 5.64 -14.05 -6.57
C LEU A 143 5.96 -14.82 -7.86
N CYS A 144 6.49 -16.03 -7.72
CA CYS A 144 6.60 -16.98 -8.82
C CYS A 144 5.36 -17.87 -8.79
N VAL A 145 4.55 -17.79 -9.83
CA VAL A 145 3.23 -18.43 -9.89
C VAL A 145 3.09 -19.23 -11.16
N ARG A 146 2.36 -20.35 -11.08
CA ARG A 146 1.94 -21.12 -12.23
C ARG A 146 0.46 -20.88 -12.50
N LEU A 147 0.11 -20.56 -13.74
CA LEU A 147 -1.29 -20.48 -14.17
C LEU A 147 -1.93 -21.88 -14.10
N ALA A 148 -3.05 -22.00 -13.42
CA ALA A 148 -3.69 -23.30 -13.14
C ALA A 148 -4.20 -24.00 -14.40
N ASP A 149 -4.62 -23.23 -15.41
CA ASP A 149 -5.21 -23.72 -16.67
C ASP A 149 -4.15 -24.03 -17.74
N ALA A 150 -3.12 -23.20 -17.85
CA ALA A 150 -2.09 -23.31 -18.89
C ALA A 150 -0.79 -23.97 -18.43
N GLY A 151 -0.59 -24.12 -17.12
CA GLY A 151 0.67 -24.58 -16.53
C GLY A 151 1.86 -23.64 -16.74
N SER A 152 1.64 -22.45 -17.33
CA SER A 152 2.68 -21.47 -17.64
C SER A 152 3.21 -20.81 -16.37
N LEU A 153 4.53 -20.61 -16.30
CA LEU A 153 5.20 -19.95 -15.18
C LEU A 153 5.26 -18.43 -15.41
N VAL A 154 4.85 -17.66 -14.41
CA VAL A 154 4.84 -16.19 -14.43
C VAL A 154 5.51 -15.68 -13.16
N ILE A 155 6.34 -14.65 -13.29
CA ILE A 155 6.91 -13.93 -12.15
C ILE A 155 6.22 -12.56 -12.07
N ILE A 156 5.53 -12.33 -10.96
CA ILE A 156 4.89 -11.07 -10.63
C ILE A 156 5.79 -10.34 -9.64
N VAL A 157 6.15 -9.10 -9.95
CA VAL A 157 6.95 -8.25 -9.06
C VAL A 157 6.20 -6.95 -8.82
N ASN A 158 5.87 -6.70 -7.56
CA ASN A 158 5.34 -5.42 -7.09
C ASN A 158 6.45 -4.65 -6.36
N THR A 159 6.62 -3.37 -6.68
CA THR A 159 7.55 -2.47 -5.98
C THR A 159 7.08 -1.03 -6.08
N HIS A 160 7.65 -0.17 -5.26
CA HIS A 160 7.48 1.28 -5.33
C HIS A 160 8.85 1.94 -5.19
N LEU A 161 9.42 2.36 -6.32
CA LEU A 161 10.72 3.02 -6.37
C LEU A 161 10.60 4.50 -6.01
N THR A 162 11.70 5.12 -5.60
CA THR A 162 11.73 6.55 -5.32
C THR A 162 11.42 7.34 -6.59
N PHE A 163 10.56 8.34 -6.44
CA PHE A 163 10.53 9.45 -7.37
C PHE A 163 11.71 10.37 -7.00
N PRO A 164 12.65 10.66 -7.92
CA PRO A 164 13.75 11.55 -7.60
C PRO A 164 13.20 12.95 -7.33
N HIS A 165 13.39 13.45 -6.11
CA HIS A 165 13.10 14.84 -5.76
C HIS A 165 14.33 15.74 -6.00
N HIS A 166 15.52 15.14 -6.13
CA HIS A 166 16.78 15.77 -6.51
C HIS A 166 17.61 14.88 -7.46
N GLU A 167 18.61 15.47 -8.14
CA GLU A 167 19.53 14.79 -9.09
C GLU A 167 20.36 13.63 -8.46
N HIS A 168 20.26 13.42 -7.14
CA HIS A 168 21.06 12.44 -6.38
C HIS A 168 20.22 11.40 -5.63
N ASP A 169 18.92 11.27 -5.91
CA ASP A 169 18.01 10.35 -5.19
C ASP A 169 17.99 8.89 -5.72
N LEU A 170 18.99 8.48 -6.51
CA LEU A 170 19.18 7.11 -7.00
C LEU A 170 20.50 6.51 -6.54
#